data_AF-A0AAN7ZWU9-F1
#
_entry.id   AF-A0AAN7ZWU9-F1
#
_cell.length_a   1.000
_cell.length_b   1.000
_cell.length_c   1.000
_cell.angle_alpha   90.00
_cell.angle_beta   90.00
_cell.angle_gamma   90.00
#
_symmetry.space_group_name_H-M   'P 1'
#
loop_
_entity.id
_entity.type
_entity.pdbx_description
1 polymer ?
#
loop_
_entity_poly.entity_id
_entity_poly.type
_entity_poly.pdbx_seq_one_letter_code
_entity_poly.pdbx_strand_id
1 'polypeptide(L)'
;MKICQCYALSCRLVSHKLIQRSIMSSSAMQVKAEKAAEDLKTNPFYEKYSKKISVLQETSPEEFLHRLETREKKKLPMKENSRSQYSSLLEPKKQLTDEVKNEDESLNKIMKIELIDNKDADEIAKIWNDYHRTKDAISAIIPGEVYEEMNLNAKKYPTFLLPIPRSQGYEFIVCQFFYNTVHFTPLLNYQVHKENAPECLKITHYTEFKDSKGIILMKGEFQKNVINVQEAQCLANQLQLYYSQKDADRLKLLEQFTTKPNEFKHMDLIKQIETYNMMK
;
A
#
# COMPACT_ATOMS: atom_id res chain seq x y z
N MET A 1 31.30 36.75 76.69
CA MET A 1 31.07 38.10 77.26
C MET A 1 29.81 38.68 76.61
N LYS A 2 28.76 38.91 77.42
CA LYS A 2 27.52 39.72 77.19
C LYS A 2 26.51 39.23 76.12
N ILE A 3 25.32 38.72 76.53
CA ILE A 3 23.99 39.38 76.72
C ILE A 3 23.29 39.64 75.37
N CYS A 4 22.20 38.97 74.95
CA CYS A 4 20.79 38.88 75.41
C CYS A 4 19.86 40.01 74.89
N GLN A 5 18.64 39.61 74.46
CA GLN A 5 17.38 40.37 74.22
C GLN A 5 17.22 41.10 72.87
N CYS A 6 16.05 41.22 72.21
CA CYS A 6 14.67 40.71 72.36
C CYS A 6 13.86 41.07 71.09
N TYR A 7 12.87 40.23 70.75
CA TYR A 7 11.57 40.48 70.10
C TYR A 7 11.31 41.70 69.18
N ALA A 8 10.77 41.44 67.98
CA ALA A 8 9.48 41.99 67.51
C ALA A 8 8.98 41.30 66.21
N LEU A 9 7.71 40.87 66.23
CA LEU A 9 6.91 40.44 65.08
C LEU A 9 6.51 41.63 64.21
N SER A 10 6.47 41.49 62.87
CA SER A 10 5.31 41.97 62.08
C SER A 10 5.24 41.37 60.65
N CYS A 11 3.99 41.10 60.26
CA CYS A 11 3.36 40.71 58.99
C CYS A 11 4.11 40.76 57.64
N ARG A 12 3.98 39.62 56.93
CA ARG A 12 3.61 39.40 55.51
C ARG A 12 3.71 40.58 54.52
N LEU A 13 4.41 40.32 53.40
CA LEU A 13 3.85 40.40 52.03
C LEU A 13 4.79 39.67 51.06
N VAL A 14 4.27 38.63 50.40
CA VAL A 14 4.96 37.89 49.33
C VAL A 14 5.01 38.81 48.11
N SER A 15 6.20 39.30 47.76
CA SER A 15 6.43 40.00 46.49
C SER A 15 6.93 38.99 45.46
N HIS A 16 6.02 38.48 44.64
CA HIS A 16 6.36 37.73 43.43
C HIS A 16 7.05 38.70 42.46
N LYS A 17 8.33 38.42 42.14
CA LYS A 17 9.04 39.05 41.03
C LYS A 17 8.22 38.89 39.74
N LEU A 18 7.73 40.00 39.20
CA LEU A 18 7.22 40.10 37.84
C LEU A 18 8.35 39.76 36.87
N ILE A 19 8.31 38.55 36.31
CA ILE A 19 9.09 38.20 35.12
C ILE A 19 8.39 38.92 33.95
N GLN A 20 8.92 40.06 33.52
CA GLN A 20 8.59 40.62 32.21
C GLN A 20 9.00 39.61 31.13
N ARG A 21 8.02 38.84 30.63
CA ARG A 21 8.20 38.05 29.41
C ARG A 21 8.05 38.98 28.22
N SER A 22 9.14 39.54 27.75
CA SER A 22 9.23 40.07 26.39
C SER A 22 9.26 38.88 25.43
N ILE A 23 8.10 38.46 24.92
CA ILE A 23 8.02 37.46 23.86
C ILE A 23 8.26 38.19 22.54
N MET A 24 9.46 38.06 21.96
CA MET A 24 9.67 38.49 20.58
C MET A 24 9.01 37.49 19.63
N SER A 25 7.98 37.92 18.90
CA SER A 25 7.45 37.16 17.76
C SER A 25 8.54 37.04 16.70
N SER A 26 8.82 35.82 16.22
CA SER A 26 9.82 35.64 15.17
C SER A 26 9.37 36.35 13.88
N SER A 27 10.31 36.97 13.16
CA SER A 27 10.02 37.67 11.90
C SER A 27 9.32 36.78 10.87
N ALA A 28 9.58 35.48 10.90
CA ALA A 28 8.90 34.48 10.06
C ALA A 28 7.41 34.32 10.39
N MET A 29 6.99 34.53 11.65
CA MET A 29 5.58 34.45 12.07
C MET A 29 4.79 35.68 11.61
N GLN A 30 5.40 36.87 11.67
CA GLN A 30 4.80 38.10 11.14
C GLN A 30 4.64 38.04 9.61
N VAL A 31 5.66 37.61 8.87
CA VAL A 31 5.61 37.49 7.40
C VAL A 31 4.53 36.48 6.94
N LYS A 32 4.32 35.40 7.69
CA LYS A 32 3.27 34.41 7.39
C LYS A 32 1.87 34.96 7.70
N ALA A 33 1.73 35.69 8.80
CA ALA A 33 0.48 36.32 9.18
C ALA A 33 0.04 37.40 8.18
N GLU A 34 1.00 38.19 7.67
CA GLU A 34 0.75 39.21 6.65
C GLU A 34 0.25 38.58 5.34
N LYS A 35 0.90 37.52 4.86
CA LYS A 35 0.45 36.78 3.66
C LYS A 35 -0.95 36.18 3.83
N ALA A 36 -1.22 35.55 4.98
CA ALA A 36 -2.54 34.99 5.28
C ALA A 36 -3.63 36.09 5.39
N ALA A 37 -3.26 37.29 5.84
CA ALA A 37 -4.15 38.44 5.87
C ALA A 37 -4.41 39.03 4.48
N GLU A 38 -3.44 38.99 3.56
CA GLU A 38 -3.62 39.34 2.15
C GLU A 38 -4.53 38.35 1.42
N ASP A 39 -4.31 37.05 1.62
CA ASP A 39 -5.18 36.00 1.05
C ASP A 39 -6.64 36.14 1.50
N LEU A 40 -6.86 36.60 2.74
CA LEU A 40 -8.20 36.87 3.26
C LEU A 40 -8.93 37.97 2.47
N LYS A 41 -8.21 38.98 1.96
CA LYS A 41 -8.78 40.07 1.16
C LYS A 41 -9.25 39.61 -0.22
N THR A 42 -8.73 38.49 -0.72
CA THR A 42 -9.17 37.89 -2.00
C THR A 42 -10.55 37.23 -1.93
N ASN A 43 -11.10 37.03 -0.72
CA ASN A 43 -12.38 36.37 -0.53
C ASN A 43 -13.55 37.32 -0.93
N PRO A 44 -14.49 36.88 -1.80
CA PRO A 44 -15.63 37.68 -2.25
C PRO A 44 -16.56 38.21 -1.14
N PHE A 45 -16.51 37.61 0.06
CA PHE A 45 -17.31 38.04 1.21
C PHE A 45 -16.51 38.86 2.25
N TYR A 46 -15.23 39.15 1.99
CA TYR A 46 -14.35 39.84 2.93
C TYR A 46 -14.90 41.21 3.33
N GLU A 47 -15.43 41.97 2.36
CA GLU A 47 -15.94 43.31 2.56
C GLU A 47 -17.02 43.39 3.65
N LYS A 48 -17.91 42.38 3.69
CA LYS A 48 -18.99 42.25 4.68
C LYS A 48 -18.47 42.00 6.11
N TYR A 49 -17.31 41.36 6.26
CA TYR A 49 -16.77 40.96 7.56
C TYR A 49 -15.50 41.71 7.97
N SER A 50 -14.98 42.56 7.09
CA SER A 50 -13.78 43.39 7.26
C SER A 50 -13.77 44.12 8.61
N LYS A 51 -14.85 44.84 8.94
CA LYS A 51 -15.00 45.58 10.20
C LYS A 51 -14.84 44.70 11.43
N LYS A 52 -15.37 43.48 11.40
CA LYS A 52 -15.28 42.53 12.52
C LYS A 52 -13.88 41.91 12.63
N ILE A 53 -13.19 41.76 11.50
CA ILE A 53 -11.81 41.29 11.44
C ILE A 53 -10.86 42.36 11.99
N SER A 54 -11.06 43.64 11.64
CA SER A 54 -10.26 44.76 12.15
C SER A 54 -10.39 44.93 13.67
N VAL A 55 -11.62 44.84 14.21
CA VAL A 55 -11.83 44.88 15.66
C VAL A 55 -11.05 43.75 16.36
N LEU A 56 -11.09 42.53 15.83
CA LEU A 56 -10.35 41.40 16.38
C LEU A 56 -8.81 41.57 16.28
N GLN A 57 -8.32 42.22 15.22
CA GLN A 57 -6.90 42.54 15.05
C GLN A 57 -6.42 43.58 16.06
N GLU A 58 -7.26 44.54 16.42
CA GLU A 58 -6.94 45.60 17.39
C GLU A 58 -7.10 45.12 18.85
N THR A 59 -8.11 44.31 19.16
CA THR A 59 -8.40 43.88 20.53
C THR A 59 -7.56 42.70 21.00
N SER A 60 -7.21 41.76 20.11
CA SER A 60 -6.44 40.55 20.48
C SER A 60 -5.58 40.01 19.33
N PRO A 61 -4.41 40.63 19.06
CA PRO A 61 -3.51 40.22 17.98
C PRO A 61 -3.07 38.75 18.07
N GLU A 62 -2.77 38.24 19.28
CA GLU A 62 -2.33 36.84 19.48
C GLU A 62 -3.44 35.83 19.18
N GLU A 63 -4.69 36.15 19.53
CA GLU A 63 -5.84 35.28 19.28
C GLU A 63 -6.17 35.24 17.78
N PHE A 64 -6.02 36.36 17.09
CA PHE A 64 -6.15 36.44 15.64
C PHE A 64 -5.10 35.56 14.93
N LEU A 65 -3.84 35.66 15.34
CA LEU A 65 -2.75 34.83 14.81
C LEU A 65 -2.98 33.34 15.06
N HIS A 66 -3.38 32.96 16.27
CA HIS A 66 -3.69 31.57 16.60
C HIS A 66 -4.86 31.01 15.76
N ARG A 67 -5.89 31.83 15.49
CA ARG A 67 -7.02 31.44 14.63
C ARG A 67 -6.62 31.28 13.18
N LEU A 68 -5.71 32.11 12.67
CA LEU A 68 -5.14 31.95 11.33
C LEU A 68 -4.31 30.66 11.22
N GLU A 69 -3.41 30.41 12.18
CA GLU A 69 -2.61 29.19 12.19
C GLU A 69 -3.46 27.92 12.31
N THR A 70 -4.50 27.94 13.14
CA THR A 70 -5.43 26.80 13.28
C THR A 70 -6.16 26.53 11.96
N ARG A 71 -6.43 27.58 11.18
CA ARG A 71 -7.12 27.46 9.89
C ARG A 71 -6.18 26.99 8.78
N GLU A 72 -4.91 27.39 8.80
CA GLU A 72 -3.88 26.82 7.92
C GLU A 72 -3.59 25.36 8.26
N LYS A 73 -3.50 24.99 9.54
CA LYS A 73 -3.40 23.58 9.98
C LYS A 73 -4.63 22.76 9.58
N LYS A 74 -5.82 23.39 9.48
CA LYS A 74 -7.04 22.77 8.96
C LYS A 74 -7.12 22.77 7.42
N LYS A 75 -6.27 23.51 6.70
CA LYS A 75 -6.05 23.40 5.24
C LYS A 75 -5.06 22.26 4.92
N LEU A 76 -5.23 21.09 5.54
CA LEU A 76 -4.68 19.82 5.06
C LEU A 76 -5.75 19.12 4.22
N PRO A 77 -5.38 18.37 3.17
CA PRO A 77 -5.60 18.80 1.79
C PRO A 77 -7.03 18.53 1.28
N MET A 78 -7.49 19.43 0.41
CA MET A 78 -8.56 19.15 -0.54
C MET A 78 -8.20 17.90 -1.37
N LYS A 79 -9.21 17.07 -1.66
CA LYS A 79 -9.12 15.85 -2.47
C LYS A 79 -8.34 16.04 -3.78
N GLU A 80 -7.07 15.64 -3.79
CA GLU A 80 -6.41 15.08 -4.97
C GLU A 80 -6.71 13.59 -4.98
N ASN A 81 -7.62 13.16 -5.86
CA ASN A 81 -7.99 11.75 -6.03
C ASN A 81 -6.82 10.83 -6.44
N SER A 82 -5.64 11.38 -6.73
CA SER A 82 -4.42 10.61 -7.07
C SER A 82 -3.54 10.31 -5.85
N ARG A 83 -3.42 11.21 -4.87
CA ARG A 83 -2.45 11.05 -3.77
C ARG A 83 -2.90 10.05 -2.69
N SER A 84 -4.21 9.88 -2.53
CA SER A 84 -4.77 8.93 -1.56
C SER A 84 -4.55 7.47 -1.95
N GLN A 85 -4.49 7.14 -3.24
CA GLN A 85 -4.23 5.76 -3.67
C GLN A 85 -2.79 5.34 -3.34
N TYR A 86 -1.81 6.22 -3.56
CA TYR A 86 -0.41 5.90 -3.26
C TYR A 86 -0.07 5.91 -1.76
N SER A 87 -0.77 6.70 -0.93
CA SER A 87 -0.47 6.76 0.50
C SER A 87 -0.75 5.43 1.24
N SER A 88 -1.78 4.68 0.83
CA SER A 88 -2.09 3.37 1.41
C SER A 88 -1.10 2.28 0.99
N LEU A 89 -0.30 2.52 -0.06
CA LEU A 89 0.72 1.60 -0.56
C LEU A 89 2.05 1.69 0.19
N LEU A 90 2.22 2.71 1.05
CA LEU A 90 3.46 2.97 1.78
C LEU A 90 3.50 2.34 3.18
N GLU A 91 2.46 1.59 3.58
CA GLU A 91 2.47 0.91 4.87
C GLU A 91 3.26 -0.40 4.76
N PRO A 92 4.43 -0.52 5.41
CA PRO A 92 5.20 -1.77 5.36
C PRO A 92 4.44 -2.88 6.09
N LYS A 93 4.62 -4.12 5.62
CA LYS A 93 4.23 -5.30 6.39
C LYS A 93 4.93 -5.27 7.75
N LYS A 94 4.24 -5.75 8.79
CA LYS A 94 4.89 -6.04 10.07
C LYS A 94 6.01 -7.03 9.83
N GLN A 95 7.20 -6.73 10.36
CA GLN A 95 8.34 -7.64 10.29
C GLN A 95 7.94 -8.99 10.88
N LEU A 96 8.13 -10.06 10.10
CA LEU A 96 7.92 -11.42 10.56
C LEU A 96 9.03 -11.72 11.57
N THR A 97 8.69 -11.98 12.82
CA THR A 97 9.63 -12.58 13.78
C THR A 97 10.04 -13.95 13.25
N ASP A 98 11.32 -14.33 13.39
CA ASP A 98 11.97 -15.54 12.82
C ASP A 98 11.28 -16.91 13.13
N GLU A 99 10.15 -16.91 13.82
CA GLU A 99 9.35 -18.06 14.21
C GLU A 99 8.08 -18.27 13.38
N VAL A 100 8.01 -17.77 12.14
CA VAL A 100 6.95 -18.23 11.23
C VAL A 100 7.32 -19.63 10.76
N LYS A 101 6.95 -20.62 11.57
CA LYS A 101 6.76 -21.99 11.10
C LYS A 101 5.89 -21.91 9.85
N ASN A 102 6.42 -22.39 8.73
CA ASN A 102 5.69 -22.57 7.48
C ASN A 102 4.48 -23.46 7.76
N GLU A 103 3.39 -22.85 8.18
CA GLU A 103 2.10 -23.45 7.97
C GLU A 103 1.85 -23.32 6.49
N ASP A 104 2.30 -24.32 5.72
CA ASP A 104 1.75 -24.56 4.40
C ASP A 104 0.25 -24.32 4.51
N GLU A 105 -0.26 -23.35 3.73
CA GLU A 105 -1.69 -23.13 3.59
C GLU A 105 -2.23 -24.38 2.92
N SER A 106 -2.46 -25.44 3.71
CA SER A 106 -2.97 -26.69 3.21
C SER A 106 -4.42 -26.48 2.83
N LEU A 107 -4.82 -27.15 1.76
CA LEU A 107 -6.19 -27.15 1.28
C LEU A 107 -7.19 -27.55 2.37
N ASN A 108 -6.76 -28.38 3.34
CA ASN A 108 -7.55 -28.77 4.51
C ASN A 108 -8.11 -27.59 5.32
N LYS A 109 -7.43 -26.42 5.31
CA LYS A 109 -7.92 -25.19 5.96
C LYS A 109 -9.15 -24.59 5.26
N ILE A 110 -9.33 -24.87 3.97
CA ILE A 110 -10.38 -24.32 3.12
C ILE A 110 -11.48 -25.35 2.88
N MET A 111 -11.08 -26.58 2.55
CA MET A 111 -11.95 -27.68 2.20
C MET A 111 -11.49 -28.96 2.88
N LYS A 112 -12.42 -29.72 3.46
CA LYS A 112 -12.11 -31.04 4.05
C LYS A 112 -11.87 -32.05 2.93
N ILE A 113 -10.60 -32.40 2.69
CA ILE A 113 -10.20 -33.31 1.60
C ILE A 113 -10.93 -34.66 1.71
N GLU A 114 -11.08 -35.19 2.93
CA GLU A 114 -11.76 -36.47 3.21
C GLU A 114 -13.19 -36.56 2.63
N LEU A 115 -13.90 -35.43 2.54
CA LEU A 115 -15.28 -35.41 2.04
C LEU A 115 -15.37 -35.33 0.50
N ILE A 116 -14.27 -34.99 -0.16
CA ILE A 116 -14.24 -34.74 -1.61
C ILE A 116 -13.28 -35.66 -2.36
N ASP A 117 -12.52 -36.50 -1.67
CA ASP A 117 -11.52 -37.38 -2.28
C ASP A 117 -12.13 -38.40 -3.26
N ASN A 118 -13.35 -38.87 -2.96
CA ASN A 118 -14.10 -39.80 -3.84
C ASN A 118 -14.73 -39.13 -5.08
N LYS A 119 -14.64 -37.80 -5.22
CA LYS A 119 -15.25 -37.04 -6.32
C LYS A 119 -14.33 -36.98 -7.53
N ASP A 120 -14.90 -36.76 -8.72
CA ASP A 120 -14.11 -36.52 -9.91
C ASP A 120 -13.52 -35.10 -9.92
N ALA A 121 -12.62 -34.84 -10.88
CA ALA A 121 -11.97 -33.54 -11.02
C ALA A 121 -12.99 -32.41 -11.31
N ASP A 122 -14.03 -32.70 -12.09
CA ASP A 122 -15.04 -31.73 -12.52
C ASP A 122 -15.97 -31.32 -11.37
N GLU A 123 -16.35 -32.25 -10.51
CA GLU A 123 -17.11 -31.98 -9.29
C GLU A 123 -16.27 -31.17 -8.30
N ILE A 124 -15.00 -31.52 -8.10
CA ILE A 124 -14.09 -30.74 -7.25
C ILE A 124 -13.96 -29.32 -7.78
N ALA A 125 -13.82 -29.14 -9.09
CA ALA A 125 -13.77 -27.84 -9.74
C ALA A 125 -15.04 -27.01 -9.49
N LYS A 126 -16.22 -27.62 -9.61
CA LYS A 126 -17.50 -26.95 -9.32
C LYS A 126 -17.56 -26.49 -7.87
N ILE A 127 -17.24 -27.38 -6.92
CA ILE A 127 -17.27 -27.05 -5.49
C ILE A 127 -16.29 -25.91 -5.19
N TRP A 128 -15.09 -25.95 -5.75
CA TRP A 128 -14.07 -24.91 -5.58
C TRP A 128 -14.56 -23.53 -6.05
N ASN A 129 -15.14 -23.48 -7.26
CA ASN A 129 -15.66 -22.26 -7.85
C ASN A 129 -16.90 -21.75 -7.10
N ASP A 130 -17.81 -22.64 -6.68
CA ASP A 130 -19.00 -22.29 -5.91
C ASP A 130 -18.63 -21.68 -4.54
N TYR A 131 -17.64 -22.25 -3.87
CA TYR A 131 -17.15 -21.76 -2.59
C TYR A 131 -16.53 -20.36 -2.68
N HIS A 132 -15.80 -20.06 -3.76
CA HIS A 132 -15.14 -18.77 -3.96
C HIS A 132 -16.03 -17.72 -4.65
N ARG A 133 -17.18 -18.10 -5.21
CA ARG A 133 -18.09 -17.18 -5.92
C ARG A 133 -18.50 -15.95 -5.11
N THR A 134 -18.67 -16.10 -3.80
CA THR A 134 -19.11 -15.02 -2.91
C THR A 134 -17.95 -14.34 -2.19
N LYS A 135 -16.72 -14.79 -2.43
CA LYS A 135 -15.52 -14.30 -1.74
C LYS A 135 -14.81 -13.26 -2.57
N ASP A 136 -14.11 -12.40 -1.86
CA ASP A 136 -13.25 -11.38 -2.42
C ASP A 136 -11.90 -11.96 -2.85
N ALA A 137 -11.92 -12.94 -3.73
CA ALA A 137 -10.75 -13.66 -4.20
C ALA A 137 -10.92 -14.08 -5.66
N ILE A 138 -9.81 -14.30 -6.35
CA ILE A 138 -9.80 -15.01 -7.63
C ILE A 138 -9.58 -16.50 -7.37
N SER A 139 -10.19 -17.37 -8.15
CA SER A 139 -10.03 -18.82 -8.04
C SER A 139 -9.94 -19.45 -9.42
N ALA A 140 -9.09 -20.47 -9.56
CA ALA A 140 -8.95 -21.22 -10.80
C ALA A 140 -8.62 -22.69 -10.54
N ILE A 141 -8.80 -23.50 -11.57
CA ILE A 141 -8.37 -24.89 -11.64
C ILE A 141 -7.30 -24.96 -12.73
N ILE A 142 -6.13 -25.48 -12.37
CA ILE A 142 -4.96 -25.54 -13.26
C ILE A 142 -4.67 -27.02 -13.53
N PRO A 143 -4.56 -27.46 -14.80
CA PRO A 143 -4.09 -28.79 -15.11
C PRO A 143 -2.68 -29.05 -14.55
N GLY A 144 -2.43 -30.25 -14.03
CA GLY A 144 -1.16 -30.60 -13.40
C GLY A 144 0.06 -30.34 -14.30
N GLU A 145 -0.05 -30.67 -15.59
CA GLU A 145 1.00 -30.46 -16.60
C GLU A 145 1.39 -28.97 -16.75
N VAL A 146 0.39 -28.09 -16.76
CA VAL A 146 0.58 -26.63 -16.91
C VAL A 146 1.30 -26.04 -15.70
N TYR A 147 1.01 -26.55 -14.51
CA TYR A 147 1.69 -26.14 -13.29
C TYR A 147 3.10 -26.71 -13.17
N GLU A 148 3.35 -27.93 -13.65
CA GLU A 148 4.70 -28.48 -13.69
C GLU A 148 5.64 -27.60 -14.51
N GLU A 149 5.19 -27.17 -15.68
CA GLU A 149 5.92 -26.22 -16.52
C GLU A 149 6.15 -24.89 -15.80
N MET A 150 5.10 -24.35 -15.15
CA MET A 150 5.21 -23.16 -14.31
C MET A 150 6.30 -23.31 -13.24
N ASN A 151 6.30 -24.43 -12.51
CA ASN A 151 7.20 -24.68 -11.39
C ASN A 151 8.65 -24.90 -11.85
N LEU A 152 8.85 -25.53 -13.02
CA LEU A 152 10.18 -25.68 -13.62
C LEU A 152 10.78 -24.31 -13.98
N ASN A 153 9.98 -23.43 -14.57
CA ASN A 153 10.41 -22.08 -14.91
C ASN A 153 10.57 -21.21 -13.65
N ALA A 154 9.68 -21.33 -12.67
CA ALA A 154 9.77 -20.62 -11.39
C ALA A 154 11.05 -20.92 -10.62
N LYS A 155 11.52 -22.18 -10.63
CA LYS A 155 12.80 -22.56 -10.00
C LYS A 155 14.01 -21.88 -10.64
N LYS A 156 13.97 -21.64 -11.96
CA LYS A 156 15.06 -20.99 -12.70
C LYS A 156 14.97 -19.47 -12.64
N TYR A 157 13.75 -18.93 -12.71
CA TYR A 157 13.44 -17.51 -12.82
C TYR A 157 12.44 -17.13 -11.72
N PRO A 158 12.84 -17.11 -10.44
CA PRO A 158 11.92 -16.98 -9.30
C PRO A 158 11.33 -15.59 -9.12
N THR A 159 11.83 -14.58 -9.83
CA THR A 159 11.36 -13.19 -9.76
C THR A 159 11.21 -12.63 -11.16
N PHE A 160 10.10 -11.92 -11.40
CA PHE A 160 9.86 -11.25 -12.67
C PHE A 160 9.00 -10.00 -12.51
N LEU A 161 8.80 -9.27 -13.61
CA LEU A 161 8.09 -8.01 -13.65
C LEU A 161 6.90 -8.10 -14.63
N LEU A 162 5.72 -7.71 -14.16
CA LEU A 162 4.47 -7.78 -14.92
C LEU A 162 3.84 -6.39 -15.02
N PRO A 163 3.56 -5.89 -16.25
CA PRO A 163 2.87 -4.61 -16.41
C PRO A 163 1.36 -4.72 -16.18
N ILE A 164 0.78 -3.73 -15.51
CA ILE A 164 -0.66 -3.47 -15.43
C ILE A 164 -0.93 -2.13 -16.11
N PRO A 165 -1.80 -2.08 -17.13
CA PRO A 165 -2.20 -0.81 -17.73
C PRO A 165 -3.03 0.03 -16.75
N ARG A 166 -2.72 1.32 -16.66
CA ARG A 166 -3.42 2.33 -15.86
C ARG A 166 -3.90 3.47 -16.77
N SER A 167 -4.61 4.45 -16.20
CA SER A 167 -5.12 5.61 -16.95
C SER A 167 -4.01 6.46 -17.58
N GLN A 168 -2.82 6.49 -16.97
CA GLN A 168 -1.66 7.24 -17.44
C GLN A 168 -0.42 6.32 -17.56
N GLY A 169 -0.48 5.37 -18.49
CA GLY A 169 0.63 4.48 -18.79
C GLY A 169 0.52 3.13 -18.10
N TYR A 170 1.65 2.59 -17.61
CA TYR A 170 1.75 1.26 -17.04
C TYR A 170 2.34 1.30 -15.64
N GLU A 171 1.77 0.52 -14.74
CA GLU A 171 2.34 0.23 -13.44
C GLU A 171 2.98 -1.16 -13.49
N PHE A 172 4.17 -1.32 -12.91
CA PHE A 172 4.85 -2.60 -12.89
C PHE A 172 4.70 -3.27 -11.52
N ILE A 173 4.36 -4.56 -11.55
CA ILE A 173 4.22 -5.41 -10.38
C ILE A 173 5.34 -6.45 -10.41
N VAL A 174 6.08 -6.56 -9.32
CA VAL A 174 7.07 -7.60 -9.12
C VAL A 174 6.35 -8.86 -8.68
N CYS A 175 6.54 -9.97 -9.38
CA CYS A 175 6.08 -11.29 -8.92
C CYS A 175 7.26 -12.11 -8.38
N GLN A 176 7.09 -12.74 -7.22
CA GLN A 176 8.11 -13.56 -6.57
C GLN A 176 7.51 -14.91 -6.16
N PHE A 177 8.16 -15.99 -6.58
CA PHE A 177 7.76 -17.34 -6.19
C PHE A 177 8.34 -17.69 -4.82
N PHE A 178 7.51 -18.26 -3.96
CA PHE A 178 7.90 -18.80 -2.67
C PHE A 178 7.13 -20.10 -2.42
N TYR A 179 7.82 -21.24 -2.56
CA TYR A 179 7.21 -22.58 -2.53
C TYR A 179 6.01 -22.69 -3.50
N ASN A 180 4.82 -22.98 -2.98
CA ASN A 180 3.57 -23.09 -3.74
C ASN A 180 2.81 -21.75 -3.84
N THR A 181 3.40 -20.65 -3.35
CA THR A 181 2.79 -19.32 -3.38
C THR A 181 3.54 -18.37 -4.31
N VAL A 182 2.82 -17.38 -4.82
CA VAL A 182 3.36 -16.30 -5.65
C VAL A 182 2.89 -14.97 -5.10
N HIS A 183 3.85 -14.12 -4.77
CA HIS A 183 3.63 -12.82 -4.15
C HIS A 183 3.80 -11.72 -5.19
N PHE A 184 2.81 -10.83 -5.27
CA PHE A 184 2.78 -9.73 -6.22
C PHE A 184 2.86 -8.42 -5.45
N THR A 185 3.86 -7.61 -5.76
CA THR A 185 4.15 -6.37 -5.05
C THR A 185 4.35 -5.23 -6.05
N PRO A 186 3.68 -4.07 -5.89
CA PRO A 186 3.96 -2.91 -6.73
C PRO A 186 5.44 -2.56 -6.69
N LEU A 187 6.07 -2.36 -7.86
CA LEU A 187 7.52 -2.12 -7.96
C LEU A 187 7.94 -0.89 -7.14
N LEU A 188 7.10 0.15 -7.13
CA LEU A 188 7.35 1.37 -6.36
C LEU A 188 7.46 1.07 -4.85
N ASN A 189 6.58 0.21 -4.32
CA ASN A 189 6.61 -0.20 -2.91
C ASN A 189 7.83 -1.06 -2.63
N TYR A 190 8.16 -1.98 -3.54
CA TYR A 190 9.33 -2.84 -3.43
C TYR A 190 10.63 -2.03 -3.37
N GLN A 191 10.71 -0.94 -4.13
CA GLN A 191 11.88 -0.05 -4.11
C GLN A 191 12.07 0.63 -2.75
N VAL A 192 10.97 0.99 -2.08
CA VAL A 192 10.99 1.69 -0.78
C VAL A 192 11.19 0.71 0.39
N HIS A 193 10.45 -0.39 0.42
CA HIS A 193 10.35 -1.27 1.60
C HIS A 193 11.03 -2.63 1.45
N LYS A 194 11.51 -2.98 0.24
CA LYS A 194 12.18 -4.25 -0.06
C LYS A 194 11.34 -5.45 0.41
N GLU A 195 11.92 -6.34 1.19
CA GLU A 195 11.28 -7.54 1.76
C GLU A 195 10.04 -7.24 2.63
N ASN A 196 9.93 -6.02 3.18
CA ASN A 196 8.80 -5.61 4.01
C ASN A 196 7.68 -4.93 3.19
N ALA A 197 7.77 -4.91 1.85
CA ALA A 197 6.75 -4.27 1.03
C ALA A 197 5.40 -5.02 1.11
N PRO A 198 4.28 -4.29 1.19
CA PRO A 198 2.95 -4.89 1.15
C PRO A 198 2.68 -5.49 -0.23
N GLU A 199 2.25 -6.76 -0.25
CA GLU A 199 1.84 -7.45 -1.47
C GLU A 199 0.41 -7.02 -1.84
N CYS A 200 0.17 -6.73 -3.11
CA CYS A 200 -1.16 -6.39 -3.61
C CYS A 200 -1.98 -7.64 -3.99
N LEU A 201 -1.32 -8.76 -4.28
CA LEU A 201 -1.92 -10.05 -4.58
C LEU A 201 -1.01 -11.18 -4.08
N LYS A 202 -1.61 -12.22 -3.51
CA LYS A 202 -0.96 -13.49 -3.17
C LYS A 202 -1.74 -14.61 -3.84
N ILE A 203 -1.07 -15.39 -4.67
CA ILE A 203 -1.63 -16.60 -5.28
C ILE A 203 -1.09 -17.81 -4.53
N THR A 204 -1.96 -18.68 -4.03
CA THR A 204 -1.61 -19.97 -3.43
C THR A 204 -2.07 -21.10 -4.35
N HIS A 205 -1.17 -22.05 -4.62
CA HIS A 205 -1.44 -23.28 -5.38
C HIS A 205 -1.54 -24.48 -4.45
N TYR A 206 -2.66 -25.20 -4.51
CA TYR A 206 -2.93 -26.40 -3.72
C TYR A 206 -2.70 -27.63 -4.60
N THR A 207 -1.63 -28.36 -4.30
CA THR A 207 -1.16 -29.49 -5.11
C THR A 207 -1.69 -30.85 -4.67
N GLU A 208 -2.55 -30.89 -3.65
CA GLU A 208 -3.04 -32.11 -3.02
C GLU A 208 -3.77 -33.06 -4.00
N PHE A 209 -4.41 -32.53 -5.05
CA PHE A 209 -5.10 -33.33 -6.08
C PHE A 209 -4.29 -33.56 -7.36
N LYS A 210 -3.02 -33.15 -7.37
CA LYS A 210 -2.18 -33.24 -8.56
C LYS A 210 -1.97 -34.70 -8.99
N ASP A 211 -1.51 -35.55 -8.07
CA ASP A 211 -1.14 -36.93 -8.40
C ASP A 211 -2.35 -37.84 -8.55
N SER A 212 -3.43 -37.59 -7.80
CA SER A 212 -4.65 -38.42 -7.81
C SER A 212 -5.64 -38.04 -8.91
N LYS A 213 -5.72 -36.75 -9.29
CA LYS A 213 -6.74 -36.23 -10.21
C LYS A 213 -6.18 -35.35 -11.33
N GLY A 214 -4.87 -35.12 -11.37
CA GLY A 214 -4.24 -34.31 -12.43
C GLY A 214 -4.60 -32.83 -12.38
N ILE A 215 -5.12 -32.33 -11.25
CA ILE A 215 -5.57 -30.93 -11.11
C ILE A 215 -4.94 -30.26 -9.90
N ILE A 216 -4.80 -28.94 -10.01
CA ILE A 216 -4.30 -28.07 -8.95
C ILE A 216 -5.32 -26.97 -8.73
N LEU A 217 -5.66 -26.72 -7.47
CA LEU A 217 -6.57 -25.64 -7.11
C LEU A 217 -5.75 -24.38 -6.88
N MET A 218 -6.26 -23.25 -7.34
CA MET A 218 -5.58 -21.97 -7.22
C MET A 218 -6.53 -20.95 -6.57
N LYS A 219 -6.01 -20.23 -5.59
CA LYS A 219 -6.69 -19.12 -4.90
C LYS A 219 -5.78 -17.89 -4.95
N GLY A 220 -6.32 -16.75 -5.33
CA GLY A 220 -5.64 -15.46 -5.28
C GLY A 220 -6.36 -14.49 -4.34
N GLU A 221 -5.66 -14.05 -3.31
CA GLU A 221 -6.12 -13.06 -2.35
C GLU A 221 -5.48 -11.71 -2.66
N PHE A 222 -6.30 -10.68 -2.85
CA PHE A 222 -5.81 -9.37 -3.27
C PHE A 222 -6.33 -8.24 -2.37
N GLN A 223 -5.57 -7.17 -2.33
CA GLN A 223 -5.89 -5.97 -1.58
C GLN A 223 -6.77 -5.03 -2.43
N LYS A 224 -8.07 -4.98 -2.12
CA LYS A 224 -9.07 -4.18 -2.88
C LYS A 224 -8.78 -2.69 -2.95
N ASN A 225 -8.03 -2.15 -2.00
CA ASN A 225 -7.58 -0.76 -1.97
C ASN A 225 -6.44 -0.49 -2.97
N VAL A 226 -5.81 -1.53 -3.52
CA VAL A 226 -4.64 -1.45 -4.39
C VAL A 226 -4.94 -1.88 -5.82
N ILE A 227 -5.59 -3.04 -5.97
CA ILE A 227 -6.00 -3.58 -7.28
C ILE A 227 -7.44 -4.07 -7.24
N ASN A 228 -8.08 -4.06 -8.41
CA ASN A 228 -9.41 -4.63 -8.60
C ASN A 228 -9.35 -6.10 -9.07
N VAL A 229 -10.52 -6.75 -9.20
CA VAL A 229 -10.63 -8.16 -9.61
C VAL A 229 -10.06 -8.40 -11.02
N GLN A 230 -10.33 -7.49 -11.97
CA GLN A 230 -9.86 -7.62 -13.35
C GLN A 230 -8.34 -7.51 -13.44
N GLU A 231 -7.75 -6.63 -12.64
CA GLU A 231 -6.30 -6.47 -12.53
C GLU A 231 -5.64 -7.70 -11.88
N ALA A 232 -6.26 -8.27 -10.84
CA ALA A 232 -5.80 -9.51 -10.23
C ALA A 232 -5.87 -10.69 -11.22
N GLN A 233 -6.96 -10.80 -12.00
CA GLN A 233 -7.08 -11.78 -13.09
C GLN A 233 -6.04 -11.55 -14.18
N CYS A 234 -5.80 -10.30 -14.57
CA CYS A 234 -4.78 -9.95 -15.57
C CYS A 234 -3.39 -10.40 -15.11
N LEU A 235 -3.03 -10.17 -13.84
CA LEU A 235 -1.77 -10.64 -13.26
C LEU A 235 -1.65 -12.17 -13.26
N ALA A 236 -2.73 -12.88 -12.88
CA ALA A 236 -2.74 -14.33 -12.90
C ALA A 236 -2.58 -14.90 -14.32
N ASN A 237 -3.26 -14.29 -15.30
CA ASN A 237 -3.13 -14.68 -16.70
C ASN A 237 -1.72 -14.40 -17.24
N GLN A 238 -1.15 -13.24 -16.92
CA GLN A 238 0.25 -12.92 -17.25
C GLN A 238 1.22 -13.93 -16.66
N LEU A 239 1.06 -14.29 -15.38
CA LEU A 239 1.89 -15.31 -14.74
C LEU A 239 1.88 -16.61 -15.55
N GLN A 240 0.69 -17.10 -15.93
CA GLN A 240 0.54 -18.31 -16.74
C GLN A 240 1.16 -18.14 -18.15
N LEU A 241 0.98 -16.99 -18.79
CA LEU A 241 1.52 -16.69 -20.12
C LEU A 241 3.04 -16.73 -20.17
N TYR A 242 3.70 -16.22 -19.13
CA TYR A 242 5.16 -16.21 -19.07
C TYR A 242 5.74 -17.53 -18.56
N TYR A 243 5.13 -18.15 -17.56
CA TYR A 243 5.73 -19.31 -16.88
C TYR A 243 5.21 -20.67 -17.35
N SER A 244 4.01 -20.75 -17.93
CA SER A 244 3.41 -22.03 -18.33
C SER A 244 3.27 -22.22 -19.83
N GLN A 245 3.30 -21.15 -20.63
CA GLN A 245 3.18 -21.29 -22.09
C GLN A 245 4.55 -21.40 -22.75
N LYS A 246 4.62 -22.27 -23.77
CA LYS A 246 5.81 -22.49 -24.60
C LYS A 246 5.97 -21.39 -25.64
N ASP A 247 6.26 -20.18 -25.18
CA ASP A 247 6.56 -19.02 -26.03
C ASP A 247 8.04 -18.64 -25.86
N ALA A 248 8.80 -18.73 -26.96
CA ALA A 248 10.24 -18.51 -26.94
C ALA A 248 10.61 -17.05 -26.62
N ASP A 249 9.81 -16.08 -27.08
CA ASP A 249 10.07 -14.67 -26.85
C ASP A 249 9.82 -14.29 -25.39
N ARG A 250 8.75 -14.82 -24.79
CA ARG A 250 8.44 -14.63 -23.36
C ARG A 250 9.46 -15.31 -22.46
N LEU A 251 9.86 -16.54 -22.78
CA LEU A 251 10.89 -17.26 -22.04
C LEU A 251 12.21 -16.50 -22.06
N LYS A 252 12.58 -15.93 -23.22
CA LYS A 252 13.78 -15.09 -23.34
C LYS A 252 13.69 -13.84 -22.45
N LEU A 253 12.51 -13.22 -22.31
CA LEU A 253 12.32 -12.08 -21.40
C LEU A 253 12.51 -12.49 -19.93
N LEU A 254 12.00 -13.65 -19.51
CA LEU A 254 12.23 -14.21 -18.16
C LEU A 254 13.72 -14.43 -17.90
N GLU A 255 14.40 -15.07 -18.85
CA GLU A 255 15.82 -15.38 -18.76
C GLU A 255 16.67 -14.10 -18.71
N GLN A 256 16.39 -13.13 -19.58
CA GLN A 256 17.11 -11.86 -19.62
C GLN A 256 16.92 -11.07 -18.33
N PHE A 257 15.69 -11.01 -17.80
CA PHE A 257 15.43 -10.32 -16.53
C PHE A 257 16.26 -10.92 -15.37
N THR A 258 16.37 -12.25 -15.32
CA THR A 258 17.06 -12.95 -14.23
C THR A 258 18.58 -12.93 -14.39
N THR A 259 19.09 -13.16 -15.61
CA THR A 259 20.53 -13.39 -15.86
C THR A 259 21.27 -12.14 -16.34
N LYS A 260 20.59 -11.24 -17.05
CA LYS A 260 21.16 -10.04 -17.67
C LYS A 260 20.27 -8.81 -17.44
N PRO A 261 20.01 -8.42 -16.18
CA PRO A 261 19.09 -7.32 -15.87
C PRO A 261 19.48 -5.99 -16.51
N ASN A 262 20.77 -5.76 -16.78
CA ASN A 262 21.25 -4.54 -17.44
C ASN A 262 20.85 -4.44 -18.94
N GLU A 263 20.62 -5.58 -19.59
CA GLU A 263 20.17 -5.62 -21.00
C GLU A 263 18.64 -5.62 -21.11
N PHE A 264 17.94 -5.83 -20.00
CA PHE A 264 16.49 -5.96 -19.96
C PHE A 264 15.78 -4.62 -20.23
N LYS A 265 14.83 -4.64 -21.16
CA LYS A 265 14.04 -3.46 -21.55
C LYS A 265 12.58 -3.66 -21.20
N HIS A 266 12.11 -2.96 -20.16
CA HIS A 266 10.71 -3.02 -19.71
C HIS A 266 9.68 -2.66 -20.80
N MET A 267 10.06 -1.86 -21.80
CA MET A 267 9.21 -1.53 -22.95
C MET A 267 8.82 -2.75 -23.78
N ASP A 268 9.63 -3.82 -23.79
CA ASP A 268 9.31 -5.03 -24.53
C ASP A 268 8.20 -5.84 -23.82
N LEU A 269 8.03 -5.70 -22.50
CA LEU A 269 6.88 -6.25 -21.78
C LEU A 269 5.58 -5.55 -22.18
N ILE A 270 5.62 -4.23 -22.33
CA ILE A 270 4.43 -3.43 -22.71
C ILE A 270 3.92 -3.88 -24.08
N LYS A 271 4.82 -4.03 -25.06
CA LYS A 271 4.47 -4.52 -26.40
C LYS A 271 3.81 -5.90 -26.37
N GLN A 272 4.30 -6.79 -25.50
CA GLN A 272 3.73 -8.14 -25.35
C GLN A 272 2.29 -8.10 -24.83
N ILE A 273 1.99 -7.22 -23.87
CA ILE A 273 0.62 -7.03 -23.37
C ILE A 273 -0.30 -6.43 -24.43
N GLU A 274 0.15 -5.39 -25.13
CA GLU A 274 -0.66 -4.70 -26.15
C GLU A 274 -1.03 -5.64 -27.31
N THR A 275 -0.09 -6.51 -27.70
CA THR A 275 -0.32 -7.51 -28.75
C THR A 275 -1.41 -8.51 -28.38
N TYR A 276 -1.56 -8.83 -27.08
CA TYR A 276 -2.46 -9.88 -26.61
C TYR A 276 -3.84 -9.39 -26.14
N ASN A 277 -4.14 -8.08 -26.24
CA ASN A 277 -5.47 -7.51 -25.93
C ASN A 277 -6.11 -8.07 -24.64
N MET A 278 -5.32 -8.19 -23.56
CA MET A 278 -5.68 -8.94 -22.35
C MET A 278 -6.77 -8.32 -21.45
N MET A 279 -7.59 -7.41 -21.99
CA MET A 279 -8.61 -6.66 -21.26
C MET A 279 -9.94 -6.49 -22.03
N LYS A 280 -10.20 -7.28 -23.08
CA LYS A 280 -11.54 -7.35 -23.68
C LYS A 280 -12.31 -8.57 -23.22
#